data_AF-A0A5C6TZ50-F1
#
_entry.id   AF-A0A5C6TZ50-F1
#
_cell.length_a   1.000
_cell.length_b   1.000
_cell.length_c   1.000
_cell.angle_alpha   90.00
_cell.angle_beta   90.00
_cell.angle_gamma   90.00
#
_symmetry.space_group_name_H-M   'P 1'
#
loop_
_entity.id
_entity.type
_entity.pdbx_description
1 polymer ?
#
loop_
_entity_poly.entity_id
_entity_poly.type
_entity_poly.pdbx_seq_one_letter_code
_entity_poly.pdbx_strand_id
1 'polypeptide(L)'
;MPWFRSLPFTRPALGLALQGGGAHGAYTWGVLDALLETGRFRFDAISGTSAGAMNALALATGWMRGGAEGAREALADFWRAVGTQLPFEQWLVGPTESPGLAPGMRALMHWTRLLSPYQLNPLGLNPLREVLASQIDFERLKKRSAPRLFIAATHANSGRLRLFGNGELGVNAALASACLPTLHQAVMIDGEPYWDGGYSANPALFPLVKAGVADLLIVALSPMSHAHVPMSAEDIRSRALEFSFNAGFLREATLLGEACAEARRSLFAVGRLERRLRKLRTHLIDAHDDLGALAAETKLIAHLPFLERLRDLGRERASRWLESHGRRVGHEASVDLAACFSPPGPAA
;
A
#
# COMPACT_ATOMS: atom_id res chain seq x y z
N MET A 1 10.08 -13.44 50.18
CA MET A 1 9.34 -12.65 49.17
C MET A 1 9.99 -12.87 47.81
N PRO A 2 9.37 -13.55 46.83
CA PRO A 2 9.97 -13.69 45.51
C PRO A 2 9.69 -12.42 44.71
N TRP A 3 10.76 -11.86 44.17
CA TRP A 3 10.80 -10.68 43.34
C TRP A 3 10.27 -11.03 41.96
N PHE A 4 9.01 -10.69 41.66
CA PHE A 4 8.54 -10.66 40.27
C PHE A 4 9.16 -9.46 39.57
N ARG A 5 10.32 -9.65 38.94
CA ARG A 5 10.72 -8.77 37.83
C ARG A 5 9.73 -9.03 36.70
N SER A 6 8.83 -8.09 36.46
CA SER A 6 8.05 -8.04 35.23
C SER A 6 9.02 -8.13 34.05
N LEU A 7 8.95 -9.22 33.28
CA LEU A 7 9.65 -9.31 32.00
C LEU A 7 9.26 -8.08 31.16
N PRO A 8 10.21 -7.35 30.54
CA PRO A 8 9.88 -6.19 29.74
C PRO A 8 8.88 -6.62 28.65
N PHE A 9 7.72 -5.97 28.62
CA PHE A 9 6.69 -6.22 27.61
C PHE A 9 7.29 -5.92 26.23
N THR A 10 7.69 -6.96 25.49
CA THR A 10 8.26 -6.79 24.16
C THR A 10 7.13 -6.43 23.21
N ARG A 11 7.17 -5.21 22.65
CA ARG A 11 6.21 -4.77 21.63
C ARG A 11 6.16 -5.83 20.50
N PRO A 12 4.98 -6.37 20.14
CA PRO A 12 4.88 -7.34 19.06
C PRO A 12 5.32 -6.74 17.73
N ALA A 13 6.01 -7.56 16.94
CA ALA A 13 6.46 -7.21 15.59
C ALA A 13 5.35 -7.40 14.58
N LEU A 14 5.00 -6.32 13.89
CA LEU A 14 3.96 -6.29 12.87
C LEU A 14 4.60 -5.98 11.51
N GLY A 15 4.57 -6.95 10.61
CA GLY A 15 4.91 -6.71 9.21
C GLY A 15 3.73 -6.08 8.49
N LEU A 16 4.01 -5.12 7.63
CA LEU A 16 2.99 -4.35 6.92
C LEU A 16 3.02 -4.67 5.42
N ALA A 17 1.87 -4.97 4.85
CA ALA A 17 1.66 -5.05 3.41
C ALA A 17 0.68 -3.95 3.00
N LEU A 18 1.18 -2.92 2.32
CA LEU A 18 0.46 -1.68 2.03
C LEU A 18 0.07 -1.62 0.56
N GLN A 19 -1.21 -1.77 0.28
CA GLN A 19 -1.73 -1.68 -1.08
C GLN A 19 -1.66 -0.25 -1.63
N GLY A 20 -1.38 -0.14 -2.93
CA GLY A 20 -1.47 1.08 -3.71
C GLY A 20 -2.90 1.39 -4.15
N GLY A 21 -3.22 2.68 -4.25
CA GLY A 21 -4.54 3.17 -4.65
C GLY A 21 -4.56 4.64 -5.10
N GLY A 22 -3.42 5.19 -5.53
CA GLY A 22 -3.29 6.62 -5.82
C GLY A 22 -3.58 7.48 -4.59
N ALA A 23 -4.41 8.52 -4.76
CA ALA A 23 -4.84 9.41 -3.68
C ALA A 23 -5.52 8.67 -2.51
N HIS A 24 -6.17 7.53 -2.77
CA HIS A 24 -6.74 6.69 -1.71
C HIS A 24 -5.68 6.15 -0.74
N GLY A 25 -4.39 6.22 -1.07
CA GLY A 25 -3.31 5.94 -0.12
C GLY A 25 -3.32 6.82 1.13
N ALA A 26 -4.00 7.97 1.11
CA ALA A 26 -4.20 8.79 2.32
C ALA A 26 -5.05 8.07 3.38
N TYR A 27 -5.92 7.14 2.96
CA TYR A 27 -6.59 6.23 3.87
C TYR A 27 -5.59 5.35 4.63
N THR A 28 -4.61 4.78 3.92
CA THR A 28 -3.51 4.03 4.55
C THR A 28 -2.69 4.92 5.49
N TRP A 29 -2.49 6.20 5.20
CA TRP A 29 -1.88 7.13 6.16
C TRP A 29 -2.67 7.19 7.46
N GLY A 30 -4.00 7.35 7.39
CA GLY A 30 -4.88 7.27 8.55
C GLY A 30 -4.74 5.97 9.35
N VAL A 31 -4.74 4.84 8.64
CA VAL A 31 -4.55 3.52 9.28
C VAL A 31 -3.23 3.48 10.04
N LEU A 32 -2.14 3.91 9.40
CA LEU A 32 -0.81 3.90 10.01
C LEU A 32 -0.71 4.88 11.18
N ASP A 33 -1.31 6.07 11.09
CA ASP A 33 -1.33 7.05 12.18
C ASP A 33 -1.97 6.47 13.44
N ALA A 34 -3.15 5.85 13.32
CA ALA A 34 -3.83 5.20 14.44
C ALA A 34 -3.02 4.04 15.03
N LEU A 35 -2.39 3.20 14.19
CA LEU A 35 -1.53 2.11 14.66
C LEU A 35 -0.29 2.63 15.42
N LEU A 36 0.34 3.70 14.92
CA LEU A 36 1.51 4.34 15.51
C LEU A 36 1.18 4.99 16.86
N GLU A 37 0.05 5.69 16.96
CA GLU A 37 -0.43 6.37 18.17
C GLU A 37 -0.56 5.41 19.37
N THR A 38 -0.89 4.14 19.13
CA THR A 38 -0.98 3.15 20.22
C THR A 38 0.35 2.89 20.93
N GLY A 39 1.48 3.14 20.26
CA GLY A 39 2.81 2.73 20.72
C GLY A 39 2.96 1.22 20.94
N ARG A 40 2.00 0.39 20.50
CA ARG A 40 1.93 -1.04 20.82
C ARG A 40 2.85 -1.88 19.94
N PHE A 41 3.01 -1.50 18.67
CA PHE A 41 3.68 -2.32 17.67
C PHE A 41 5.10 -1.83 17.37
N ARG A 42 5.95 -2.75 16.90
CA ARG A 42 7.15 -2.41 16.13
C ARG A 42 6.93 -2.81 14.67
N PHE A 43 7.50 -2.07 13.74
CA PHE A 43 7.38 -2.32 12.31
C PHE A 43 8.73 -2.75 11.73
N ASP A 44 8.95 -4.06 11.61
CA ASP A 44 10.27 -4.61 11.25
C ASP A 44 10.44 -4.87 9.75
N ALA A 45 9.33 -4.96 9.02
CA ALA A 45 9.31 -5.18 7.58
C ALA A 45 8.03 -4.62 6.95
N ILE A 46 8.17 -3.94 5.81
CA ILE A 46 7.07 -3.28 5.10
C ILE A 46 7.21 -3.58 3.62
N SER A 47 6.17 -4.12 3.00
CA SER A 47 6.03 -4.16 1.55
C SER A 47 5.01 -3.12 1.12
N GLY A 48 5.33 -2.39 0.06
CA GLY A 48 4.46 -1.35 -0.46
C GLY A 48 4.55 -1.25 -1.98
N THR A 49 3.43 -0.86 -2.57
CA THR A 49 3.27 -0.64 -4.01
C THR A 49 2.58 0.70 -4.23
N SER A 50 3.05 1.51 -5.19
CA SER A 50 2.43 2.81 -5.52
C SER A 50 2.27 3.70 -4.28
N ALA A 51 1.07 4.22 -4.01
CA ALA A 51 0.81 4.99 -2.79
C ALA A 51 1.12 4.22 -1.48
N GLY A 52 1.05 2.88 -1.48
CA GLY A 52 1.49 2.06 -0.36
C GLY A 52 3.02 2.08 -0.17
N ALA A 53 3.78 2.19 -1.26
CA ALA A 53 5.23 2.41 -1.20
C ALA A 53 5.57 3.79 -0.61
N MET A 54 4.81 4.82 -0.98
CA MET A 54 4.98 6.17 -0.43
C MET A 54 4.79 6.19 1.09
N ASN A 55 3.70 5.56 1.57
CA ASN A 55 3.44 5.39 2.99
C ASN A 55 4.55 4.58 3.70
N ALA A 56 5.05 3.51 3.07
CA ALA A 56 6.15 2.71 3.62
C ALA A 56 7.43 3.53 3.80
N LEU A 57 7.78 4.34 2.79
CA LEU A 57 8.98 5.19 2.81
C LEU A 57 8.87 6.32 3.84
N ALA A 58 7.72 7.00 3.90
CA ALA A 58 7.47 8.07 4.86
C ALA A 58 7.47 7.54 6.31
N LEU A 59 6.75 6.44 6.57
CA LEU A 59 6.75 5.78 7.87
C LEU A 59 8.17 5.39 8.28
N ALA A 60 8.91 4.67 7.43
CA ALA A 60 10.25 4.21 7.79
C ALA A 60 11.24 5.37 8.00
N THR A 61 11.12 6.44 7.22
CA THR A 61 11.94 7.65 7.36
C THR A 61 11.70 8.31 8.71
N GLY A 62 10.44 8.58 9.04
CA GLY A 62 10.06 9.18 10.31
C GLY A 62 10.35 8.29 11.52
N TRP A 63 10.15 6.97 11.37
CA TRP A 63 10.50 5.98 12.40
C TRP A 63 11.98 6.03 12.76
N MET A 64 12.83 6.17 11.74
CA MET A 64 14.28 6.30 11.92
C MET A 64 14.74 7.68 12.45
N ARG A 65 13.85 8.67 12.51
CA ARG A 65 14.11 9.99 13.08
C ARG A 65 13.64 10.07 14.54
N GLY A 66 12.44 9.61 14.84
CA GLY A 66 11.79 9.82 16.14
C GLY A 66 10.88 8.69 16.60
N GLY A 67 11.03 7.47 16.08
CA GLY A 67 10.16 6.35 16.42
C GLY A 67 8.71 6.59 15.98
N ALA A 68 7.74 6.25 16.83
CA ALA A 68 6.32 6.34 16.46
C ALA A 68 5.89 7.77 16.11
N GLU A 69 6.22 8.76 16.94
CA GLU A 69 5.86 10.16 16.68
C GLU A 69 6.52 10.69 15.41
N GLY A 70 7.82 10.45 15.23
CA GLY A 70 8.51 10.86 14.00
C GLY A 70 7.90 10.24 12.74
N ALA A 71 7.40 9.00 12.81
CA ALA A 71 6.69 8.35 11.70
C ALA A 71 5.34 9.00 11.39
N ARG A 72 4.58 9.40 12.42
CA ARG A 72 3.30 10.12 12.25
C ARG A 72 3.52 11.48 11.61
N GLU A 73 4.49 12.23 12.10
CA GLU A 73 4.91 13.53 11.53
C GLU A 73 5.30 13.37 10.06
N ALA A 74 6.20 12.43 9.74
CA ALA A 74 6.67 12.22 8.37
C ALA A 74 5.55 11.80 7.40
N LEU A 75 4.58 10.99 7.86
CA LEU A 75 3.41 10.65 7.05
C LEU A 75 2.54 11.90 6.79
N ALA A 76 2.30 12.72 7.81
CA ALA A 76 1.51 13.94 7.68
C ALA A 76 2.18 14.96 6.75
N ASP A 77 3.47 15.18 6.90
CA ASP A 77 4.23 16.11 6.06
C ASP A 77 4.27 15.64 4.60
N PHE A 78 4.45 14.33 4.37
CA PHE A 78 4.41 13.76 3.03
C PHE A 78 3.07 14.01 2.33
N TRP A 79 1.95 13.67 2.98
CA TRP A 79 0.63 13.82 2.36
C TRP A 79 0.19 15.28 2.22
N ARG A 80 0.58 16.16 3.14
CA ARG A 80 0.43 17.61 2.97
C ARG A 80 1.20 18.11 1.76
N ALA A 81 2.48 17.73 1.63
CA ALA A 81 3.32 18.13 0.51
C ALA A 81 2.75 17.65 -0.83
N VAL A 82 2.19 16.44 -0.90
CA VAL A 82 1.47 15.93 -2.08
C VAL A 82 0.21 16.76 -2.37
N GLY A 83 -0.58 17.03 -1.33
CA GLY A 83 -1.85 17.75 -1.44
C GLY A 83 -1.73 19.23 -1.83
N THR A 84 -0.55 19.82 -1.69
CA THR A 84 -0.27 21.24 -1.99
C THR A 84 0.54 21.45 -3.26
N GLN A 85 0.92 20.40 -4.00
CA GLN A 85 1.72 20.54 -5.23
C GLN A 85 0.98 21.28 -6.35
N LEU A 86 -0.34 21.12 -6.43
CA LEU A 86 -1.16 21.67 -7.50
C LEU A 86 -2.37 22.40 -6.90
N PRO A 87 -2.80 23.54 -7.48
CA PRO A 87 -3.99 24.26 -7.04
C PRO A 87 -5.27 23.53 -7.50
N PHE A 88 -5.53 22.34 -6.93
CA PHE A 88 -6.61 21.44 -7.34
C PHE A 88 -8.01 22.06 -7.24
N GLU A 89 -8.21 23.06 -6.39
CA GLU A 89 -9.50 23.74 -6.17
C GLU A 89 -10.16 24.21 -7.48
N GLN A 90 -9.35 24.64 -8.47
CA GLN A 90 -9.82 25.11 -9.77
C GLN A 90 -10.17 23.97 -10.74
N TRP A 91 -9.76 22.74 -10.42
CA TRP A 91 -9.83 21.57 -11.29
C TRP A 91 -10.83 20.52 -10.80
N LEU A 92 -11.54 20.81 -9.72
CA LEU A 92 -12.49 19.92 -9.07
C LEU A 92 -13.90 20.51 -9.07
N VAL A 93 -14.89 19.62 -8.99
CA VAL A 93 -16.32 19.96 -8.85
C VAL A 93 -16.96 19.03 -7.82
N GLY A 94 -18.09 19.44 -7.25
CA GLY A 94 -18.80 18.65 -6.27
C GLY A 94 -18.27 18.81 -4.83
N PRO A 95 -18.84 18.06 -3.88
CA PRO A 95 -18.53 18.18 -2.47
C PRO A 95 -17.14 17.59 -2.14
N THR A 96 -16.50 18.07 -1.07
CA THR A 96 -15.17 17.58 -0.62
C THR A 96 -15.19 16.10 -0.27
N GLU A 97 -16.34 15.56 0.11
CA GLU A 97 -16.57 14.16 0.44
C GLU A 97 -16.56 13.24 -0.80
N SER A 98 -16.87 13.78 -1.96
CA SER A 98 -16.89 13.02 -3.21
C SER A 98 -16.56 13.96 -4.37
N PRO A 99 -15.30 14.43 -4.44
CA PRO A 99 -14.91 15.39 -5.45
C PRO A 99 -14.88 14.69 -6.80
N GLY A 100 -15.40 15.35 -7.83
CA GLY A 100 -15.25 14.97 -9.22
C GLY A 100 -14.24 15.86 -9.92
N LEU A 101 -13.73 15.40 -11.06
CA LEU A 101 -12.89 16.21 -11.93
C LEU A 101 -13.74 17.26 -12.69
N ALA A 102 -13.28 18.51 -12.76
CA ALA A 102 -13.94 19.53 -13.58
C ALA A 102 -13.93 19.14 -15.08
N PRO A 103 -14.88 19.64 -15.91
CA PRO A 103 -14.97 19.26 -17.33
C PRO A 103 -13.67 19.40 -18.13
N GLY A 104 -12.91 20.49 -17.92
CA GLY A 104 -11.62 20.70 -18.57
C GLY A 104 -10.57 19.65 -18.15
N MET A 105 -10.53 19.29 -16.88
CA MET A 105 -9.64 18.24 -16.37
C MET A 105 -10.05 16.85 -16.89
N ARG A 106 -11.35 16.56 -16.98
CA ARG A 106 -11.83 15.32 -17.61
C ARG A 106 -11.42 15.23 -19.07
N ALA A 107 -11.52 16.32 -19.82
CA ALA A 107 -11.04 16.37 -21.20
C ALA A 107 -9.52 16.11 -21.28
N LEU A 108 -8.73 16.72 -20.39
CA LEU A 108 -7.29 16.44 -20.30
C LEU A 108 -7.00 14.96 -19.98
N MET A 109 -7.72 14.38 -19.01
CA MET A 109 -7.61 12.95 -18.66
C MET A 109 -8.10 12.00 -19.76
N HIS A 110 -8.93 12.49 -20.69
CA HIS A 110 -9.28 11.74 -21.89
C HIS A 110 -8.10 11.71 -22.88
N TRP A 111 -7.40 12.83 -23.06
CA TRP A 111 -6.23 12.91 -23.94
C TRP A 111 -5.09 11.98 -23.51
N THR A 112 -4.87 11.77 -22.22
CA THR A 112 -3.85 10.82 -21.70
C THR A 112 -4.10 9.36 -22.08
N ARG A 113 -5.28 9.06 -22.64
CA ARG A 113 -5.63 7.72 -23.15
C ARG A 113 -5.37 7.59 -24.65
N LEU A 114 -5.30 8.71 -25.36
CA LEU A 114 -5.07 8.77 -26.80
C LEU A 114 -3.61 9.05 -27.14
N LEU A 115 -2.93 9.79 -26.28
CA LEU A 115 -1.56 10.24 -26.47
C LEU A 115 -0.69 9.73 -25.32
N SER A 116 0.53 9.32 -25.65
CA SER A 116 1.48 8.82 -24.66
C SER A 116 2.04 9.95 -23.78
N PRO A 117 2.52 9.66 -22.56
CA PRO A 117 3.19 10.66 -21.72
C PRO A 117 4.47 11.22 -22.36
N TYR A 118 5.08 10.51 -23.33
CA TYR A 118 6.22 11.02 -24.11
C TYR A 118 5.81 12.14 -25.07
N GLN A 119 4.55 12.15 -25.53
CA GLN A 119 4.01 13.20 -26.39
C GLN A 119 3.43 14.36 -25.57
N LEU A 120 2.71 14.05 -24.49
CA LEU A 120 2.02 15.06 -23.67
C LEU A 120 2.94 15.78 -22.67
N ASN A 121 4.00 15.10 -22.22
CA ASN A 121 4.94 15.62 -21.24
C ASN A 121 6.38 15.29 -21.67
N PRO A 122 6.88 15.88 -22.78
CA PRO A 122 8.20 15.56 -23.32
C PRO A 122 9.34 15.92 -22.36
N LEU A 123 9.12 16.90 -21.48
CA LEU A 123 10.08 17.30 -20.44
C LEU A 123 10.10 16.35 -19.23
N GLY A 124 9.17 15.39 -19.15
CA GLY A 124 9.13 14.40 -18.08
C GLY A 124 8.92 14.98 -16.68
N LEU A 125 8.22 16.12 -16.59
CA LEU A 125 7.96 16.77 -15.30
C LEU A 125 7.11 15.87 -14.41
N ASN A 126 7.55 15.68 -13.17
CA ASN A 126 6.85 14.86 -12.18
C ASN A 126 6.94 15.52 -10.79
N PRO A 127 5.88 16.20 -10.32
CA PRO A 127 5.88 16.88 -9.02
C PRO A 127 6.21 15.96 -7.83
N LEU A 128 5.87 14.67 -7.93
CA LEU A 128 6.18 13.69 -6.90
C LEU A 128 7.70 13.51 -6.70
N ARG A 129 8.52 13.81 -7.73
CA ARG A 129 9.98 13.74 -7.64
C ARG A 129 10.52 14.67 -6.56
N GLU A 130 10.03 15.91 -6.52
CA GLU A 130 10.48 16.94 -5.57
C GLU A 130 9.98 16.63 -4.15
N VAL A 131 8.74 16.16 -4.03
CA VAL A 131 8.20 15.66 -2.75
C VAL A 131 9.04 14.51 -2.23
N LEU A 132 9.36 13.51 -3.05
CA LEU A 132 10.18 12.38 -2.64
C LEU A 132 11.60 12.80 -2.22
N ALA A 133 12.22 13.69 -3.00
CA ALA A 133 13.56 14.17 -2.71
C ALA A 133 13.64 14.98 -1.41
N SER A 134 12.58 15.72 -1.06
CA SER A 134 12.53 16.57 0.14
C SER A 134 12.06 15.81 1.39
N GLN A 135 11.11 14.88 1.25
CA GLN A 135 10.46 14.24 2.38
C GLN A 135 11.16 12.94 2.83
N ILE A 136 11.82 12.22 1.92
CA ILE A 136 12.36 10.87 2.19
C ILE A 136 13.89 10.89 2.35
N ASP A 137 14.38 10.44 3.50
CA ASP A 137 15.81 10.31 3.80
C ASP A 137 16.32 8.92 3.38
N PHE A 138 16.58 8.74 2.08
CA PHE A 138 17.00 7.45 1.51
C PHE A 138 18.31 6.91 2.12
N GLU A 139 19.25 7.80 2.47
CA GLU A 139 20.51 7.39 3.10
C GLU A 139 20.28 6.80 4.50
N ARG A 140 19.35 7.37 5.26
CA ARG A 140 18.93 6.80 6.54
C ARG A 140 18.22 5.46 6.38
N LEU A 141 17.42 5.29 5.32
CA LEU A 141 16.73 4.03 5.03
C LEU A 141 17.69 2.88 4.69
N LYS A 142 18.92 3.17 4.23
CA LYS A 142 19.95 2.14 3.97
C LYS A 142 20.59 1.56 5.24
N LYS A 143 20.37 2.17 6.40
CA LYS A 143 20.95 1.71 7.68
C LYS A 143 20.33 0.38 8.13
N ARG A 144 21.13 -0.48 8.77
CA ARG A 144 20.67 -1.80 9.29
C ARG A 144 19.56 -1.71 10.33
N SER A 145 19.43 -0.60 11.03
CA SER A 145 18.37 -0.36 12.02
C SER A 145 17.04 0.07 11.39
N ALA A 146 17.00 0.39 10.10
CA ALA A 146 15.77 0.74 9.41
C ALA A 146 14.85 -0.49 9.25
N PRO A 147 13.53 -0.29 9.24
CA PRO A 147 12.59 -1.32 8.80
C PRO A 147 13.00 -1.87 7.43
N ARG A 148 12.86 -3.18 7.23
CA ARG A 148 13.14 -3.80 5.93
C ARG A 148 12.04 -3.39 4.94
N LEU A 149 12.41 -2.76 3.84
CA LEU A 149 11.49 -2.26 2.84
C LEU A 149 11.51 -3.16 1.60
N PHE A 150 10.32 -3.43 1.05
CA PHE A 150 10.13 -4.15 -0.20
C PHE A 150 9.21 -3.35 -1.11
N ILE A 151 9.79 -2.51 -1.96
CA ILE A 151 9.05 -1.59 -2.83
C ILE A 151 8.89 -2.20 -4.21
N ALA A 152 7.64 -2.44 -4.62
CA ALA A 152 7.33 -3.11 -5.88
C ALA A 152 7.33 -2.15 -7.07
N ALA A 153 7.93 -2.57 -8.18
CA ALA A 153 7.78 -1.99 -9.50
C ALA A 153 7.63 -3.09 -10.55
N THR A 154 7.06 -2.74 -11.70
CA THR A 154 6.88 -3.64 -12.83
C THR A 154 7.89 -3.31 -13.91
N HIS A 155 8.67 -4.30 -14.34
CA HIS A 155 9.56 -4.15 -15.48
C HIS A 155 8.74 -4.00 -16.77
N ALA A 156 8.80 -2.83 -17.42
CA ALA A 156 7.86 -2.46 -18.48
C ALA A 156 7.93 -3.38 -19.70
N ASN A 157 9.12 -3.87 -20.07
CA ASN A 157 9.29 -4.73 -21.24
C ASN A 157 8.90 -6.20 -21.02
N SER A 158 8.70 -6.64 -19.77
CA SER A 158 8.50 -8.07 -19.47
C SER A 158 7.36 -8.38 -18.51
N GLY A 159 6.77 -7.37 -17.87
CA GLY A 159 5.74 -7.53 -16.84
C GLY A 159 6.25 -8.16 -15.54
N ARG A 160 7.56 -8.42 -15.41
CA ARG A 160 8.15 -9.07 -14.24
C ARG A 160 8.18 -8.13 -13.03
N LEU A 161 7.85 -8.69 -11.87
CA LEU A 161 7.99 -8.02 -10.58
C LEU A 161 9.45 -7.73 -10.27
N ARG A 162 9.77 -6.48 -9.95
CA ARG A 162 11.00 -6.07 -9.28
C ARG A 162 10.66 -5.57 -7.88
N LEU A 163 11.36 -6.09 -6.87
CA LEU A 163 11.30 -5.58 -5.51
C LEU A 163 12.61 -4.87 -5.21
N PHE A 164 12.53 -3.59 -4.86
CA PHE A 164 13.66 -2.81 -4.38
C PHE A 164 13.76 -2.94 -2.87
N GLY A 165 14.92 -3.41 -2.40
CA GLY A 165 15.28 -3.42 -0.98
C GLY A 165 15.95 -2.12 -0.54
N ASN A 166 16.12 -1.92 0.78
CA ASN A 166 16.69 -0.70 1.37
C ASN A 166 17.95 -0.16 0.66
N GLY A 167 18.88 -1.05 0.28
CA GLY A 167 20.14 -0.67 -0.36
C GLY A 167 19.99 -0.06 -1.76
N GLU A 168 18.89 -0.37 -2.43
CA GLU A 168 18.59 0.03 -3.81
C GLU A 168 17.60 1.21 -3.86
N LEU A 169 17.09 1.64 -2.70
CA LEU A 169 16.11 2.72 -2.64
C LEU A 169 16.75 4.07 -2.95
N GLY A 170 16.01 4.81 -3.75
CA GLY A 170 16.25 6.20 -4.11
C GLY A 170 14.99 6.78 -4.75
N VAL A 171 15.05 8.04 -5.16
CA VAL A 171 13.92 8.74 -5.79
C VAL A 171 13.37 7.98 -7.00
N ASN A 172 14.24 7.44 -7.86
CA ASN A 172 13.78 6.70 -9.04
C ASN A 172 13.07 5.39 -8.70
N ALA A 173 13.56 4.62 -7.71
CA ALA A 173 12.86 3.39 -7.27
C ALA A 173 11.47 3.70 -6.69
N ALA A 174 11.34 4.79 -5.94
CA ALA A 174 10.07 5.26 -5.43
C ALA A 174 9.13 5.73 -6.55
N LEU A 175 9.63 6.54 -7.49
CA LEU A 175 8.86 7.00 -8.65
C LEU A 175 8.42 5.83 -9.54
N ALA A 176 9.29 4.85 -9.78
CA ALA A 176 8.96 3.65 -10.54
C ALA A 176 7.76 2.93 -9.91
N SER A 177 7.74 2.79 -8.59
CA SER A 177 6.64 2.16 -7.87
C SER A 177 5.28 2.86 -8.04
N ALA A 178 5.27 4.16 -8.34
CA ALA A 178 4.07 4.98 -8.54
C ALA A 178 3.88 5.45 -10.00
N CYS A 179 4.59 4.83 -10.95
CA CYS A 179 4.63 5.28 -12.34
C CYS A 179 3.46 4.71 -13.15
N LEU A 180 2.32 5.40 -13.15
CA LEU A 180 1.19 5.06 -14.02
C LEU A 180 1.53 5.34 -15.50
N PRO A 181 1.56 4.33 -16.40
CA PRO A 181 2.09 4.46 -17.76
C PRO A 181 1.27 5.37 -18.68
N THR A 182 0.01 5.65 -18.32
CA THR A 182 -0.83 6.62 -19.04
C THR A 182 -0.55 8.06 -18.64
N LEU A 183 0.10 8.30 -17.49
CA LEU A 183 0.33 9.64 -16.94
C LEU A 183 1.80 10.03 -16.90
N HIS A 184 2.70 9.06 -16.76
CA HIS A 184 4.12 9.29 -16.59
C HIS A 184 4.95 8.42 -17.55
N GLN A 185 6.05 9.00 -18.04
CA GLN A 185 7.06 8.24 -18.79
C GLN A 185 7.65 7.16 -17.89
N ALA A 186 8.02 6.02 -18.48
CA ALA A 186 8.67 4.94 -17.74
C ALA A 186 9.92 5.44 -17.01
N VAL A 187 10.10 5.01 -15.76
CA VAL A 187 11.26 5.40 -14.97
C VAL A 187 12.42 4.46 -15.30
N MET A 188 13.53 5.05 -15.77
CA MET A 188 14.74 4.30 -16.09
C MET A 188 15.60 4.09 -14.83
N ILE A 189 15.92 2.84 -14.53
CA ILE A 189 16.82 2.46 -13.43
C ILE A 189 17.82 1.46 -14.01
N ASP A 190 19.12 1.79 -13.94
CA ASP A 190 20.21 0.98 -14.50
C ASP A 190 20.01 0.59 -15.97
N GLY A 191 19.40 1.50 -16.76
CA GLY A 191 19.12 1.29 -18.18
C GLY A 191 17.84 0.53 -18.48
N GLU A 192 17.12 0.02 -17.48
CA GLU A 192 15.87 -0.73 -17.66
C GLU A 192 14.62 0.11 -17.34
N PRO A 193 13.51 -0.06 -18.10
CA PRO A 193 12.30 0.71 -17.90
C PRO A 193 11.35 0.08 -16.86
N TYR A 194 10.81 0.91 -15.97
CA TYR A 194 9.87 0.48 -14.93
C TYR A 194 8.58 1.31 -14.90
N TRP A 195 7.49 0.62 -14.58
CA TRP A 195 6.16 1.15 -14.28
C TRP A 195 5.74 0.82 -12.85
N ASP A 196 4.59 1.36 -12.45
CA ASP A 196 3.94 1.12 -11.17
C ASP A 196 3.91 -0.38 -10.86
N GLY A 197 4.29 -0.76 -9.63
CA GLY A 197 4.32 -2.15 -9.21
C GLY A 197 2.94 -2.82 -9.19
N GLY A 198 1.87 -2.02 -9.25
CA GLY A 198 0.48 -2.46 -9.32
C GLY A 198 0.25 -3.54 -10.36
N TYR A 199 0.90 -3.42 -11.52
CA TYR A 199 0.76 -4.38 -12.62
C TYR A 199 1.39 -5.75 -12.36
N SER A 200 2.21 -5.90 -11.31
CA SER A 200 2.84 -7.19 -10.97
C SER A 200 2.53 -7.66 -9.54
N ALA A 201 2.48 -6.77 -8.54
CA ALA A 201 2.13 -7.11 -7.15
C ALA A 201 1.65 -5.88 -6.35
N ASN A 202 0.45 -5.95 -5.76
CA ASN A 202 -0.19 -4.82 -5.06
C ASN A 202 -0.93 -5.21 -3.77
N PRO A 203 -0.25 -5.32 -2.62
CA PRO A 203 1.21 -5.38 -2.44
C PRO A 203 1.75 -6.83 -2.57
N ALA A 204 3.07 -6.98 -2.53
CA ALA A 204 3.71 -8.30 -2.47
C ALA A 204 3.74 -8.84 -1.02
N LEU A 205 3.25 -10.06 -0.78
CA LEU A 205 3.14 -10.64 0.57
C LEU A 205 4.34 -11.53 0.93
N PHE A 206 4.78 -12.37 0.01
CA PHE A 206 5.81 -13.38 0.22
C PHE A 206 7.18 -12.82 0.64
N PRO A 207 7.61 -11.60 0.24
CA PRO A 207 8.83 -10.99 0.77
C PRO A 207 8.81 -10.87 2.30
N LEU A 208 7.66 -10.56 2.89
CA LEU A 208 7.48 -10.43 4.34
C LEU A 208 7.59 -11.79 5.04
N VAL A 209 7.00 -12.84 4.43
CA VAL A 209 7.15 -14.22 4.89
C VAL A 209 8.62 -14.65 4.85
N LYS A 210 9.33 -14.35 3.75
CA LYS A 210 10.78 -14.59 3.62
C LYS A 210 11.60 -13.78 4.61
N ALA A 211 11.14 -12.60 5.01
CA ALA A 211 11.72 -11.79 6.07
C ALA A 211 11.52 -12.40 7.47
N GLY A 212 10.63 -13.39 7.62
CA GLY A 212 10.32 -14.04 8.89
C GLY A 212 9.34 -13.27 9.75
N VAL A 213 8.50 -12.44 9.14
CA VAL A 213 7.35 -11.81 9.81
C VAL A 213 6.45 -12.90 10.38
N ALA A 214 6.06 -12.74 11.65
CA ALA A 214 5.13 -13.63 12.33
C ALA A 214 3.70 -13.08 12.30
N ASP A 215 3.51 -11.77 12.45
CA ASP A 215 2.21 -11.10 12.31
C ASP A 215 2.26 -10.21 11.05
N LEU A 216 1.43 -10.51 10.06
CA LEU A 216 1.34 -9.80 8.79
C LEU A 216 0.00 -9.05 8.73
N LEU A 217 0.04 -7.73 8.77
CA LEU A 217 -1.12 -6.87 8.54
C LEU A 217 -1.15 -6.39 7.09
N ILE A 218 -2.24 -6.69 6.41
CA ILE A 218 -2.56 -6.23 5.07
C ILE A 218 -3.49 -5.02 5.21
N VAL A 219 -3.12 -3.91 4.56
CA VAL A 219 -4.00 -2.75 4.38
C VAL A 219 -4.45 -2.76 2.93
N ALA A 220 -5.70 -3.15 2.69
CA ALA A 220 -6.29 -3.30 1.38
C ALA A 220 -7.22 -2.10 1.08
N LEU A 221 -6.95 -1.39 -0.01
CA LEU A 221 -7.70 -0.23 -0.46
C LEU A 221 -8.70 -0.57 -1.57
N SER A 222 -8.39 -1.60 -2.35
CA SER A 222 -9.23 -2.03 -3.45
C SER A 222 -10.49 -2.75 -2.96
N PRO A 223 -11.67 -2.48 -3.54
CA PRO A 223 -12.88 -3.24 -3.26
C PRO A 223 -12.69 -4.73 -3.61
N MET A 224 -13.17 -5.62 -2.75
CA MET A 224 -13.16 -7.07 -3.01
C MET A 224 -14.34 -7.53 -3.87
N SER A 225 -15.42 -6.75 -3.90
CA SER A 225 -16.63 -7.01 -4.67
C SER A 225 -17.20 -5.70 -5.22
N HIS A 226 -18.05 -5.83 -6.23
CA HIS A 226 -18.74 -4.71 -6.88
C HIS A 226 -20.22 -5.03 -7.02
N ALA A 227 -21.08 -4.07 -6.69
CA ALA A 227 -22.54 -4.27 -6.73
C ALA A 227 -23.11 -4.42 -8.15
N HIS A 228 -22.45 -3.81 -9.14
CA HIS A 228 -22.95 -3.75 -10.52
C HIS A 228 -21.89 -4.19 -11.54
N VAL A 229 -22.37 -4.82 -12.62
CA VAL A 229 -21.58 -5.14 -13.81
C VAL A 229 -21.23 -3.82 -14.53
N PRO A 230 -19.96 -3.59 -14.92
CA PRO A 230 -19.60 -2.39 -15.66
C PRO A 230 -20.17 -2.46 -17.09
N MET A 231 -20.98 -1.47 -17.48
CA MET A 231 -21.68 -1.45 -18.77
C MET A 231 -21.12 -0.40 -19.74
N SER A 232 -20.62 0.73 -19.23
CA SER A 232 -20.01 1.75 -20.07
C SER A 232 -18.56 1.41 -20.41
N ALA A 233 -18.06 1.90 -21.55
CA ALA A 233 -16.66 1.72 -21.93
C ALA A 233 -15.70 2.22 -20.84
N GLU A 234 -16.08 3.29 -20.14
CA GLU A 234 -15.26 3.87 -19.07
C GLU A 234 -15.24 3.00 -17.81
N ASP A 235 -16.38 2.45 -17.42
CA ASP A 235 -16.48 1.55 -16.27
C ASP A 235 -15.72 0.25 -16.55
N ILE A 236 -15.85 -0.29 -17.76
CA ILE A 236 -15.15 -1.51 -18.18
C ILE A 236 -13.64 -1.29 -18.12
N ARG A 237 -13.14 -0.19 -18.68
CA ARG A 237 -11.71 0.16 -18.68
C ARG A 237 -11.19 0.35 -17.25
N SER A 238 -11.93 1.08 -16.42
CA SER A 238 -11.55 1.32 -15.01
C SER A 238 -11.54 0.02 -14.20
N ARG A 239 -12.55 -0.84 -14.38
CA ARG A 239 -12.61 -2.16 -13.74
C ARG A 239 -11.48 -3.08 -14.23
N ALA A 240 -11.20 -3.10 -15.52
CA ALA A 240 -10.11 -3.90 -16.09
C ALA A 240 -8.75 -3.49 -15.50
N LEU A 241 -8.47 -2.19 -15.42
CA LEU A 241 -7.25 -1.66 -14.81
C LEU A 241 -7.16 -2.03 -13.32
N GLU A 242 -8.26 -1.88 -12.56
CA GLU A 242 -8.32 -2.29 -11.16
C GLU A 242 -8.03 -3.79 -10.99
N PHE A 243 -8.60 -4.65 -11.84
CA PHE A 243 -8.33 -6.08 -11.82
C PHE A 243 -6.88 -6.40 -12.18
N SER A 244 -6.29 -5.72 -13.16
CA SER A 244 -4.86 -5.86 -13.45
C SER A 244 -4.00 -5.55 -12.22
N PHE A 245 -4.41 -4.58 -11.39
CA PHE A 245 -3.67 -4.21 -10.17
C PHE A 245 -3.86 -5.23 -9.04
N ASN A 246 -5.04 -5.82 -8.94
CA ASN A 246 -5.37 -6.70 -7.81
C ASN A 246 -5.09 -8.19 -8.09
N ALA A 247 -5.02 -8.61 -9.36
CA ALA A 247 -4.88 -10.02 -9.71
C ALA A 247 -3.65 -10.70 -9.09
N GLY A 248 -2.51 -10.00 -9.07
CA GLY A 248 -1.28 -10.51 -8.46
C GLY A 248 -1.44 -10.74 -6.95
N PHE A 249 -2.02 -9.76 -6.24
CA PHE A 249 -2.28 -9.83 -4.81
C PHE A 249 -3.27 -10.94 -4.46
N LEU A 250 -4.41 -11.02 -5.16
CA LEU A 250 -5.43 -12.05 -4.90
C LEU A 250 -4.83 -13.45 -5.04
N ARG A 251 -4.10 -13.69 -6.14
CA ARG A 251 -3.41 -14.97 -6.37
C ARG A 251 -2.41 -15.28 -5.25
N GLU A 252 -1.59 -14.31 -4.87
CA GLU A 252 -0.59 -14.50 -3.82
C GLU A 252 -1.22 -14.75 -2.44
N ALA A 253 -2.28 -14.02 -2.10
CA ALA A 253 -3.01 -14.16 -0.83
C ALA A 253 -3.68 -15.53 -0.72
N THR A 254 -4.35 -16.01 -1.78
CA THR A 254 -4.96 -17.34 -1.83
C THR A 254 -3.90 -18.43 -1.65
N LEU A 255 -2.83 -18.40 -2.45
CA LEU A 255 -1.75 -19.39 -2.37
C LEU A 255 -1.04 -19.36 -1.02
N LEU A 256 -0.87 -18.18 -0.42
CA LEU A 256 -0.29 -18.05 0.92
C LEU A 256 -1.20 -18.66 1.99
N GLY A 257 -2.51 -18.42 1.90
CA GLY A 257 -3.51 -19.03 2.79
C GLY A 257 -3.47 -20.55 2.71
N GLU A 258 -3.53 -21.11 1.50
CA GLU A 258 -3.43 -22.56 1.25
C GLU A 258 -2.11 -23.14 1.78
N ALA A 259 -0.98 -22.48 1.50
CA ALA A 259 0.33 -22.92 1.98
C ALA A 259 0.44 -22.87 3.52
N CYS A 260 -0.20 -21.89 4.18
CA CYS A 260 -0.25 -21.83 5.64
C CYS A 260 -1.13 -22.96 6.20
N ALA A 261 -2.28 -23.24 5.58
CA ALA A 261 -3.16 -24.34 5.99
C ALA A 261 -2.44 -25.69 5.87
N GLU A 262 -1.76 -25.93 4.76
CA GLU A 262 -1.00 -27.16 4.52
C GLU A 262 0.17 -27.29 5.50
N ALA A 263 0.97 -26.24 5.70
CA ALA A 263 2.09 -26.27 6.63
C ALA A 263 1.65 -26.55 8.08
N ARG A 264 0.44 -26.13 8.48
CA ARG A 264 -0.13 -26.39 9.81
C ARG A 264 -0.64 -27.83 9.98
N ARG A 265 -0.98 -28.53 8.88
CA ARG A 265 -1.36 -29.96 8.90
C ARG A 265 -0.17 -30.89 9.09
N SER A 266 1.01 -30.51 8.61
CA SER A 266 2.24 -31.29 8.80
C SER A 266 2.53 -31.54 10.29
N LEU A 267 2.78 -32.80 10.67
CA LEU A 267 3.16 -33.16 12.04
C LEU A 267 4.52 -32.54 12.45
N PHE A 268 5.45 -32.46 11.51
CA PHE A 268 6.79 -31.90 11.72
C PHE A 268 7.03 -30.73 10.76
N ALA A 269 7.88 -29.78 11.17
CA ALA A 269 8.29 -28.66 10.33
C ALA A 269 9.81 -28.65 10.16
N VAL A 270 10.27 -29.20 9.03
CA VAL A 270 11.72 -29.38 8.78
C VAL A 270 12.30 -28.14 8.11
N GLY A 271 11.55 -27.56 7.15
CA GLY A 271 12.01 -26.40 6.38
C GLY A 271 11.96 -25.09 7.16
N ARG A 272 12.87 -24.15 6.83
CA ARG A 272 12.78 -22.76 7.35
C ARG A 272 11.51 -22.06 6.88
N LEU A 273 11.09 -22.28 5.63
CA LEU A 273 9.87 -21.70 5.08
C LEU A 273 8.62 -22.28 5.74
N GLU A 274 8.53 -23.61 5.86
CA GLU A 274 7.42 -24.30 6.53
C GLU A 274 7.23 -23.81 7.97
N ARG A 275 8.32 -23.70 8.74
CA ARG A 275 8.28 -23.13 10.10
C ARG A 275 7.76 -21.69 10.14
N ARG A 276 8.01 -20.89 9.11
CA ARG A 276 7.50 -19.51 9.00
C ARG A 276 6.01 -19.52 8.66
N LEU A 277 5.60 -20.28 7.66
CA LEU A 277 4.19 -20.43 7.25
C LEU A 277 3.32 -20.92 8.41
N ARG A 278 3.80 -21.88 9.20
CA ARG A 278 3.09 -22.38 10.40
C ARG A 278 2.84 -21.30 11.45
N LYS A 279 3.80 -20.39 11.63
CA LYS A 279 3.76 -19.33 12.65
C LYS A 279 3.11 -18.05 12.16
N LEU A 280 2.93 -17.90 10.84
CA LEU A 280 2.38 -16.70 10.23
C LEU A 280 0.94 -16.51 10.70
N ARG A 281 0.64 -15.32 11.20
CA ARG A 281 -0.65 -14.83 11.64
C ARG A 281 -1.01 -13.65 10.77
N THR A 282 -2.15 -13.74 10.12
CA THR A 282 -2.59 -12.78 9.11
C THR A 282 -3.65 -11.87 9.68
N HIS A 283 -3.55 -10.60 9.32
CA HIS A 283 -4.47 -9.55 9.71
C HIS A 283 -4.85 -8.73 8.50
N LEU A 284 -6.06 -8.17 8.51
CA LEU A 284 -6.59 -7.38 7.41
C LEU A 284 -7.31 -6.16 7.98
N ILE A 285 -6.97 -5.00 7.42
CA ILE A 285 -7.80 -3.80 7.43
C ILE A 285 -8.13 -3.52 5.97
N ASP A 286 -9.37 -3.76 5.57
CA ASP A 286 -9.86 -3.39 4.25
C ASP A 286 -10.63 -2.07 4.30
N ALA A 287 -10.71 -1.42 3.15
CA ALA A 287 -11.39 -0.14 2.98
C ALA A 287 -12.70 -0.29 2.17
N HIS A 288 -13.27 -1.49 2.10
CA HIS A 288 -14.38 -1.78 1.18
C HIS A 288 -15.60 -0.88 1.44
N ASP A 289 -16.07 -0.79 2.68
CA ASP A 289 -17.26 0.02 2.99
C ASP A 289 -16.99 1.53 2.85
N ASP A 290 -15.75 1.96 3.10
CA ASP A 290 -15.40 3.37 3.20
C ASP A 290 -15.07 3.97 1.82
N LEU A 291 -14.42 3.19 0.94
CA LEU A 291 -13.96 3.64 -0.37
C LEU A 291 -14.78 3.05 -1.53
N GLY A 292 -15.54 1.98 -1.31
CA GLY A 292 -16.27 1.26 -2.37
C GLY A 292 -17.32 2.09 -3.11
N ALA A 293 -17.84 3.14 -2.47
CA ALA A 293 -18.79 4.08 -3.08
C ALA A 293 -18.14 5.23 -3.85
N LEU A 294 -16.82 5.42 -3.73
CA LEU A 294 -16.12 6.52 -4.39
C LEU A 294 -15.88 6.21 -5.87
N ALA A 295 -16.04 7.22 -6.73
CA ALA A 295 -15.76 7.09 -8.15
C ALA A 295 -14.27 6.79 -8.39
N ALA A 296 -13.96 5.97 -9.40
CA ALA A 296 -12.58 5.57 -9.69
C ALA A 296 -11.63 6.76 -9.97
N GLU A 297 -12.14 7.85 -10.54
CA GLU A 297 -11.36 9.06 -10.81
C GLU A 297 -10.82 9.74 -9.55
N THR A 298 -11.46 9.52 -8.39
CA THR A 298 -11.00 10.08 -7.11
C THR A 298 -9.61 9.58 -6.71
N LYS A 299 -9.16 8.44 -7.25
CA LYS A 299 -7.79 7.93 -7.07
C LYS A 299 -6.73 8.85 -7.67
N LEU A 300 -7.10 9.79 -8.53
CA LEU A 300 -6.19 10.77 -9.15
C LEU A 300 -6.25 12.16 -8.48
N ILE A 301 -7.12 12.34 -7.48
CA ILE A 301 -7.38 13.65 -6.87
C ILE A 301 -6.49 13.84 -5.63
N ALA A 302 -5.34 14.49 -5.81
CA ALA A 302 -4.42 14.84 -4.73
C ALA A 302 -4.75 16.20 -4.10
N HIS A 303 -5.99 16.37 -3.63
CA HIS A 303 -6.48 17.61 -3.01
C HIS A 303 -6.50 17.48 -1.49
N LEU A 304 -5.78 18.37 -0.78
CA LEU A 304 -5.50 18.21 0.64
C LEU A 304 -6.75 17.96 1.53
N PRO A 305 -7.84 18.76 1.48
CA PRO A 305 -9.05 18.47 2.25
C PRO A 305 -9.64 17.08 2.02
N PHE A 306 -9.59 16.59 0.77
CA PHE A 306 -10.06 15.23 0.46
C PHE A 306 -9.11 14.16 1.00
N LEU A 307 -7.79 14.39 0.90
CA LEU A 307 -6.78 13.49 1.46
C LEU A 307 -6.89 13.40 3.00
N GLU A 308 -7.13 14.52 3.69
CA GLU A 308 -7.34 14.54 5.13
C GLU A 308 -8.62 13.81 5.55
N ARG A 309 -9.70 13.94 4.77
CA ARG A 309 -10.91 13.13 4.99
C ARG A 309 -10.62 11.64 4.84
N LEU A 310 -9.89 11.23 3.80
CA LEU A 310 -9.51 9.83 3.61
C LEU A 310 -8.65 9.33 4.78
N ARG A 311 -7.72 10.14 5.28
CA ARG A 311 -6.96 9.85 6.51
C ARG A 311 -7.90 9.62 7.68
N ASP A 312 -8.87 10.48 7.91
CA ASP A 312 -9.76 10.35 9.07
C ASP A 312 -10.59 9.06 9.00
N LEU A 313 -11.13 8.70 7.83
CA LEU A 313 -11.78 7.41 7.60
C LEU A 313 -10.84 6.23 7.89
N GLY A 314 -9.59 6.31 7.46
CA GLY A 314 -8.57 5.30 7.73
C GLY A 314 -8.27 5.15 9.23
N ARG A 315 -8.20 6.26 9.96
CA ARG A 315 -8.02 6.25 11.43
C ARG A 315 -9.20 5.58 12.12
N GLU A 316 -10.43 5.90 11.71
CA GLU A 316 -11.65 5.32 12.29
C GLU A 316 -11.71 3.80 12.06
N ARG A 317 -11.42 3.34 10.83
CA ARG A 317 -11.36 1.89 10.54
C ARG A 317 -10.28 1.20 11.35
N ALA A 318 -9.08 1.77 11.43
CA ALA A 318 -7.99 1.20 12.22
C ALA A 318 -8.31 1.14 13.71
N SER A 319 -8.99 2.16 14.25
CA SER A 319 -9.44 2.18 15.64
C SER A 319 -10.43 1.04 15.93
N ARG A 320 -11.43 0.84 15.06
CA ARG A 320 -12.35 -0.31 15.16
C ARG A 320 -11.61 -1.65 15.09
N TRP A 321 -10.62 -1.77 14.21
CA TRP A 321 -9.79 -2.97 14.11
C TRP A 321 -8.93 -3.19 15.37
N LEU A 322 -8.37 -2.12 15.95
CA LEU A 322 -7.57 -2.19 17.19
C LEU A 322 -8.40 -2.68 18.39
N GLU A 323 -9.65 -2.19 18.51
CA GLU A 323 -10.58 -2.60 19.56
C GLU A 323 -10.95 -4.08 19.46
N SER A 324 -11.28 -4.53 18.24
CA SER A 324 -11.76 -5.89 17.98
C SER A 324 -10.64 -6.93 17.88
N HIS A 325 -9.49 -6.55 17.29
CA HIS A 325 -8.44 -7.49 16.88
C HIS A 325 -7.03 -7.10 17.33
N GLY A 326 -6.80 -5.87 17.81
CA GLY A 326 -5.45 -5.40 18.18
C GLY A 326 -4.79 -6.26 19.27
N ARG A 327 -5.58 -6.91 20.14
CA ARG A 327 -5.08 -7.86 21.16
C ARG A 327 -4.64 -9.22 20.60
N ARG A 328 -5.10 -9.58 19.40
CA ARG A 328 -4.78 -10.85 18.73
C ARG A 328 -3.36 -10.87 18.16
N VAL A 329 -2.84 -9.70 17.78
CA VAL A 329 -1.45 -9.54 17.28
C VAL A 329 -0.47 -10.06 18.34
N GLY A 330 0.43 -10.96 17.92
CA GLY A 330 1.34 -11.68 18.82
C GLY A 330 0.83 -13.07 19.24
N HIS A 331 -0.46 -13.36 19.04
CA HIS A 331 -1.13 -14.55 19.57
C HIS A 331 -1.85 -15.37 18.50
N GLU A 332 -2.70 -14.74 17.68
CA GLU A 332 -3.56 -15.41 16.69
C GLU A 332 -3.88 -14.49 15.49
N ALA A 333 -4.29 -15.08 14.37
CA ALA A 333 -4.66 -14.34 13.15
C ALA A 333 -6.03 -13.66 13.32
N SER A 334 -6.23 -12.46 12.76
CA SER A 334 -7.57 -11.84 12.72
C SER A 334 -8.38 -12.23 11.48
N VAL A 335 -7.73 -12.80 10.46
CA VAL A 335 -8.35 -13.19 9.20
C VAL A 335 -7.77 -14.51 8.68
N ASP A 336 -8.60 -15.30 8.02
CA ASP A 336 -8.15 -16.43 7.20
C ASP A 336 -8.08 -15.99 5.73
N LEU A 337 -6.85 -15.90 5.18
CA LEU A 337 -6.65 -15.47 3.80
C LEU A 337 -7.30 -16.40 2.79
N ALA A 338 -7.30 -17.71 3.04
CA ALA A 338 -7.89 -18.68 2.12
C ALA A 338 -9.42 -18.51 2.07
N ALA A 339 -10.06 -18.25 3.21
CA ALA A 339 -11.50 -17.99 3.27
C ALA A 339 -11.87 -16.64 2.64
N CYS A 340 -11.03 -15.60 2.80
CA CYS A 340 -11.35 -14.26 2.31
C CYS A 340 -11.13 -14.08 0.80
N PHE A 341 -10.14 -14.75 0.21
CA PHE A 341 -9.74 -14.50 -1.18
C PHE A 341 -9.91 -15.68 -2.14
N SER A 342 -10.28 -16.87 -1.64
CA SER A 342 -10.65 -17.97 -2.54
C SER A 342 -11.97 -17.64 -3.27
N PRO A 343 -12.11 -18.05 -4.55
CA PRO A 343 -13.39 -17.94 -5.23
C PRO A 343 -14.47 -18.72 -4.46
N PRO A 344 -15.73 -18.24 -4.46
CA PRO A 344 -16.83 -19.01 -3.91
C PRO A 344 -16.88 -20.37 -4.63
N GLY A 345 -17.05 -21.45 -3.85
CA GLY A 345 -17.21 -22.79 -4.41
C GLY A 345 -18.37 -22.85 -5.40
N PRO A 346 -18.44 -23.88 -6.26
CA PRO A 346 -19.58 -24.06 -7.15
C PRO A 346 -20.87 -24.02 -6.33
N ALA A 347 -21.82 -23.19 -6.75
CA ALA A 347 -23.17 -23.20 -6.18
C ALA A 347 -23.72 -24.63 -6.34
N ALA A 348 -24.11 -25.23 -5.21
CA ALA A 348 -24.65 -26.59 -5.16
C ALA A 348 -25.96 -26.73 -5.93
#